data_AF-A0A5P9BJY1-F1
#
_entry.id   AF-A0A5P9BJY1-F1
#
_cell.length_a   1.000
_cell.length_b   1.000
_cell.length_c   1.000
_cell.angle_alpha   90.00
_cell.angle_beta   90.00
_cell.angle_gamma   90.00
#
_symmetry.space_group_name_H-M   'P 1'
#
loop_
_entity.id
_entity.type
_entity.pdbx_description
1 polymer ?
#
loop_
_entity_poly.entity_id
_entity_poly.type
_entity_poly.pdbx_seq_one_letter_code
_entity_poly.pdbx_strand_id
1 'polypeptide(L)'
;MDLKSQYEALILKGARNQVLINAIINALVPAATMSGMVKIFEVGGMVQDFLVMNTFLIFFVFIFSRLDIVNWRKKNNAKPIDFDEVMHKGLKKAMTRHPLAEFFLMYFKYTAFTAVPVIALCHYIYGDAGIPVDHFVFIKTAYAVLLANACAMRGGKLGSLVTPKEKAEGVYA
;
A
#
# COMPACT_ATOMS: atom_id res chain seq x y z
N MET A 1 -26.40 9.30 -9.34
CA MET A 1 -25.32 9.12 -8.36
C MET A 1 -24.35 10.27 -8.55
N ASP A 2 -24.00 11.00 -7.50
CA ASP A 2 -23.03 12.09 -7.56
C ASP A 2 -21.63 11.55 -7.96
N LEU A 3 -20.85 12.30 -8.75
CA LEU A 3 -19.50 11.93 -9.21
C LEU A 3 -18.58 11.59 -8.04
N LYS A 4 -18.73 12.31 -6.91
CA LYS A 4 -18.00 12.05 -5.67
C LYS A 4 -18.35 10.69 -5.06
N SER A 5 -19.64 10.34 -5.05
CA SER A 5 -20.11 9.04 -4.52
C SER A 5 -19.64 7.86 -5.37
N GLN A 6 -19.49 8.03 -6.69
CA GLN A 6 -18.91 7.01 -7.58
C GLN A 6 -17.40 6.85 -7.35
N TYR A 7 -16.68 7.96 -7.16
CA TYR A 7 -15.25 7.94 -6.85
C TYR A 7 -14.96 7.20 -5.54
N GLU A 8 -15.67 7.55 -4.48
CA GLU A 8 -15.50 6.94 -3.16
C GLU A 8 -15.86 5.45 -3.18
N ALA A 9 -16.93 5.06 -3.88
CA ALA A 9 -17.31 3.65 -4.04
C ALA A 9 -16.25 2.81 -4.77
N LEU A 10 -15.60 3.38 -5.80
CA LEU A 10 -14.51 2.70 -6.54
C LEU A 10 -13.28 2.52 -5.65
N ILE A 11 -12.91 3.54 -4.89
CA ILE A 11 -11.79 3.48 -3.95
C ILE A 11 -12.05 2.45 -2.85
N LEU A 12 -13.26 2.46 -2.27
CA LEU A 12 -13.69 1.50 -1.25
C LEU A 12 -13.70 0.06 -1.78
N LYS A 13 -13.96 -0.14 -3.07
CA LYS A 13 -13.86 -1.45 -3.70
C LYS A 13 -12.42 -1.96 -3.77
N GLY A 14 -11.47 -1.12 -4.14
CA GLY A 14 -10.04 -1.43 -4.05
C GLY A 14 -9.60 -1.73 -2.61
N ALA A 15 -10.13 -0.96 -1.64
CA ALA A 15 -9.90 -1.17 -0.21
C ALA A 15 -10.58 -2.44 0.35
N ARG A 16 -11.53 -3.07 -0.36
CA ARG A 16 -12.13 -4.34 0.08
C ARG A 16 -11.22 -5.53 -0.24
N ASN A 17 -10.55 -5.51 -1.39
CA ASN A 17 -9.54 -6.50 -1.75
C ASN A 17 -8.25 -6.36 -0.92
N GLN A 18 -8.01 -5.17 -0.36
CA GLN A 18 -6.99 -4.95 0.65
C GLN A 18 -7.21 -5.82 1.90
N VAL A 19 -8.44 -6.05 2.36
CA VAL A 19 -8.67 -6.90 3.55
C VAL A 19 -8.19 -8.33 3.26
N LEU A 20 -8.43 -8.84 2.05
CA LEU A 20 -7.99 -10.18 1.65
C LEU A 20 -6.46 -10.24 1.44
N ILE A 21 -5.89 -9.27 0.72
CA ILE A 21 -4.43 -9.21 0.47
C ILE A 21 -3.66 -8.97 1.77
N ASN A 22 -4.17 -8.12 2.66
CA ASN A 22 -3.58 -7.85 3.95
C ASN A 22 -3.73 -9.05 4.89
N ALA A 23 -4.84 -9.80 4.84
CA ALA A 23 -4.97 -11.07 5.57
C ALA A 23 -4.00 -12.14 5.04
N ILE A 24 -3.83 -12.25 3.72
CA ILE A 24 -2.88 -13.19 3.09
C ILE A 24 -1.43 -12.80 3.41
N ILE A 25 -1.07 -11.53 3.29
CA ILE A 25 0.29 -11.06 3.58
C ILE A 25 0.56 -11.10 5.09
N ASN A 26 -0.41 -10.79 5.95
CA ASN A 26 -0.25 -10.98 7.40
C ASN A 26 -0.31 -12.47 7.82
N ALA A 27 -0.72 -13.40 6.95
CA ALA A 27 -0.55 -14.84 7.19
C ALA A 27 0.82 -15.34 6.66
N LEU A 28 1.26 -14.84 5.51
CA LEU A 28 2.51 -15.24 4.86
C LEU A 28 3.75 -14.62 5.48
N VAL A 29 3.69 -13.35 5.92
CA VAL A 29 4.84 -12.65 6.49
C VAL A 29 5.24 -13.26 7.83
N PRO A 30 4.33 -13.58 8.77
CA PRO A 30 4.65 -14.36 9.96
C PRO A 30 5.17 -15.76 9.63
N ALA A 31 4.59 -16.45 8.64
CA ALA A 31 5.04 -17.78 8.22
C ALA A 31 6.47 -17.77 7.66
N ALA A 32 6.83 -16.79 6.82
CA ALA A 32 8.17 -16.62 6.29
C ALA A 32 9.20 -16.25 7.37
N THR A 33 8.77 -15.53 8.42
CA THR A 33 9.61 -15.20 9.58
C THR A 33 9.76 -16.37 10.56
N MET A 34 8.76 -17.25 10.65
CA MET A 34 8.81 -18.45 11.49
C MET A 34 9.50 -19.65 10.81
N SER A 35 9.56 -19.72 9.48
CA SER A 35 10.04 -20.90 8.75
C SER A 35 11.53 -20.92 8.37
N GLY A 36 12.37 -20.05 8.94
CA GLY A 36 13.84 -20.26 8.89
C GLY A 36 14.74 -19.10 8.44
N MET A 37 14.24 -17.87 8.30
CA MET A 37 15.11 -16.70 8.05
C MET A 37 15.41 -15.83 9.27
N VAL A 38 14.73 -16.04 10.41
CA VAL A 38 14.98 -15.28 11.64
C VAL A 38 15.65 -16.19 12.66
N LYS A 39 16.94 -16.45 12.46
CA LYS A 39 17.80 -16.77 13.60
C LYS A 39 17.95 -15.48 14.42
N ILE A 40 17.18 -15.42 15.49
CA ILE A 40 17.65 -15.12 16.86
C ILE A 40 18.47 -13.81 17.00
N PHE A 41 17.80 -12.78 17.54
CA PHE A 41 18.35 -11.66 18.33
C PHE A 41 19.45 -10.76 17.74
N GLU A 42 19.17 -10.05 16.64
CA GLU A 42 19.87 -8.79 16.36
C GLU A 42 18.89 -7.78 15.74
N VAL A 43 19.10 -6.50 16.01
CA VAL A 43 18.37 -5.35 15.43
C VAL A 43 18.17 -5.50 13.91
N GLY A 44 19.13 -6.15 13.22
CA GLY A 44 19.07 -6.48 11.80
C GLY A 44 17.86 -7.33 11.38
N GLY A 45 17.42 -8.28 12.22
CA GLY A 45 16.29 -9.15 11.91
C GLY A 45 14.95 -8.41 11.88
N MET A 46 14.72 -7.51 12.85
CA MET A 46 13.51 -6.67 12.85
C MET A 46 13.48 -5.70 11.66
N VAL A 47 14.63 -5.09 11.34
CA VAL A 47 14.74 -4.19 10.19
C VAL A 47 14.41 -4.94 8.91
N GLN A 48 15.01 -6.12 8.71
CA GLN A 48 14.74 -6.97 7.55
C GLN A 48 13.26 -7.34 7.42
N ASP A 49 12.60 -7.68 8.53
CA ASP A 49 11.17 -7.98 8.57
C ASP A 49 10.30 -6.83 8.06
N PHE A 50 10.59 -5.60 8.52
CA PHE A 50 9.86 -4.41 8.09
C PHE A 50 10.14 -4.07 6.62
N LEU A 51 11.37 -4.26 6.14
CA LEU A 51 11.74 -4.02 4.74
C LEU A 51 11.04 -5.01 3.80
N VAL A 52 11.04 -6.30 4.15
CA VAL A 52 10.36 -7.35 3.38
C VAL A 52 8.85 -7.07 3.38
N MET A 53 8.24 -6.86 4.54
CA MET A 53 6.82 -6.53 4.64
C MET A 53 6.46 -5.28 3.82
N ASN A 54 7.25 -4.21 3.90
CA ASN A 54 7.03 -3.00 3.09
C ASN A 54 7.09 -3.30 1.60
N THR A 55 8.08 -4.07 1.16
CA THR A 55 8.23 -4.44 -0.25
C THR A 55 6.99 -5.17 -0.74
N PHE A 56 6.56 -6.22 -0.02
CA PHE A 56 5.41 -7.03 -0.42
C PHE A 56 4.10 -6.25 -0.32
N LEU A 57 3.81 -5.59 0.81
CA LEU A 57 2.57 -4.82 0.97
C LEU A 57 2.48 -3.70 -0.05
N ILE A 58 3.53 -2.92 -0.25
CA ILE A 58 3.49 -1.79 -1.18
C ILE A 58 3.37 -2.32 -2.60
N PHE A 59 4.15 -3.33 -3.01
CA PHE A 59 4.07 -3.85 -4.37
C PHE A 59 2.70 -4.47 -4.65
N PHE A 60 2.30 -5.47 -3.87
CA PHE A 60 1.09 -6.22 -4.14
C PHE A 60 -0.17 -5.38 -3.87
N VAL A 61 -0.29 -4.71 -2.73
CA VAL A 61 -1.53 -3.97 -2.43
C VAL A 61 -1.71 -2.79 -3.38
N PHE A 62 -0.65 -2.04 -3.69
CA PHE A 62 -0.77 -0.90 -4.62
C PHE A 62 -1.11 -1.35 -6.04
N ILE A 63 -0.33 -2.30 -6.60
CA ILE A 63 -0.46 -2.71 -7.99
C ILE A 63 -1.80 -3.43 -8.20
N PHE A 64 -2.16 -4.37 -7.33
CA PHE A 64 -3.40 -5.12 -7.49
C PHE A 64 -4.63 -4.25 -7.26
N SER A 65 -4.62 -3.33 -6.28
CA SER A 65 -5.75 -2.40 -6.10
C SER A 65 -5.95 -1.51 -7.33
N ARG A 66 -4.87 -1.07 -7.97
CA ARG A 66 -4.95 -0.29 -9.20
C ARG A 66 -5.49 -1.12 -10.37
N LEU A 67 -4.90 -2.31 -10.60
CA LEU A 67 -5.29 -3.18 -11.70
C LEU A 67 -6.73 -3.67 -11.58
N ASP A 68 -7.18 -3.99 -10.38
CA ASP A 68 -8.54 -4.46 -10.12
C ASP A 68 -9.57 -3.39 -10.51
N ILE A 69 -9.35 -2.13 -10.12
CA ILE A 69 -10.26 -1.04 -10.54
C ILE A 69 -10.21 -0.84 -12.05
N VAL A 70 -9.03 -0.84 -12.67
CA VAL A 70 -8.91 -0.71 -14.13
C VAL A 70 -9.67 -1.83 -14.86
N ASN A 71 -9.48 -3.07 -14.44
CA ASN A 71 -10.13 -4.24 -15.02
C ASN A 71 -11.63 -4.23 -14.76
N TRP A 72 -12.06 -3.85 -13.56
CA TRP A 72 -13.46 -3.71 -13.23
C TRP A 72 -14.14 -2.65 -14.11
N ARG A 73 -13.51 -1.48 -14.31
CA ARG A 73 -14.04 -0.42 -15.19
C ARG A 73 -14.23 -0.94 -16.61
N LYS A 74 -13.21 -1.61 -17.16
CA LYS A 74 -13.27 -2.23 -18.50
C LYS A 74 -14.38 -3.27 -18.59
N LYS A 75 -14.52 -4.15 -17.60
CA LYS A 75 -15.56 -5.19 -17.57
C LYS A 75 -16.98 -4.62 -17.48
N ASN A 76 -17.16 -3.46 -16.84
CA ASN A 76 -18.48 -2.88 -16.57
C ASN A 76 -18.79 -1.66 -17.44
N ASN A 77 -17.95 -1.35 -18.43
CA ASN A 77 -18.03 -0.13 -19.25
C ASN A 77 -18.21 1.15 -18.41
N ALA A 78 -17.63 1.18 -17.22
CA ALA A 78 -17.72 2.32 -16.33
C ALA A 78 -16.72 3.39 -16.77
N LYS A 79 -17.21 4.62 -16.99
CA LYS A 79 -16.34 5.73 -17.38
C LYS A 79 -15.33 6.04 -16.26
N PRO A 80 -14.04 6.24 -16.60
CA PRO A 80 -13.05 6.75 -15.66
C PRO A 80 -13.40 8.17 -15.21
N ILE A 81 -12.89 8.58 -14.05
CA ILE A 81 -13.17 9.91 -13.49
C ILE A 81 -12.11 10.90 -13.97
N ASP A 82 -12.56 12.08 -14.39
CA ASP A 82 -11.67 13.16 -14.81
C ASP A 82 -10.84 13.71 -13.65
N PHE A 83 -9.64 14.17 -14.00
CA PHE A 83 -8.74 14.80 -13.04
C PHE A 83 -9.24 16.19 -12.64
N ASP A 84 -9.80 16.29 -11.45
CA ASP A 84 -10.02 17.54 -10.72
C ASP A 84 -8.74 18.01 -10.00
N GLU A 85 -8.27 19.24 -10.25
CA GLU A 85 -7.02 19.77 -9.68
C GLU A 85 -7.12 20.07 -8.17
N VAL A 86 -8.32 20.37 -7.66
CA VAL A 86 -8.57 20.64 -6.24
C VAL A 86 -8.62 19.32 -5.46
N MET A 87 -9.39 18.33 -5.95
CA MET A 87 -9.51 17.03 -5.28
C MET A 87 -8.30 16.12 -5.46
N HIS A 88 -7.58 16.22 -6.58
CA HIS A 88 -6.49 15.28 -6.94
C HIS A 88 -5.10 15.90 -6.94
N LYS A 89 -4.90 17.09 -6.35
CA LYS A 89 -3.61 17.79 -6.26
C LYS A 89 -2.43 16.89 -5.87
N GLY A 90 -2.65 15.99 -4.89
CA GLY A 90 -1.65 15.05 -4.39
C GLY A 90 -1.33 13.86 -5.32
N LEU A 91 -2.11 13.66 -6.37
CA LEU A 91 -2.01 12.54 -7.31
C LEU A 91 -1.40 12.95 -8.66
N LYS A 92 -1.35 14.26 -8.98
CA LYS A 92 -0.86 14.79 -10.27
C LYS A 92 0.48 14.18 -10.70
N LYS A 93 1.47 14.20 -9.78
CA LYS A 93 2.80 13.61 -10.04
C LYS A 93 2.75 12.08 -10.15
N ALA A 94 1.87 11.42 -9.40
CA ALA A 94 1.77 9.96 -9.39
C ALA A 94 1.07 9.41 -10.65
N MET A 95 0.24 10.21 -11.30
CA MET A 95 -0.42 9.86 -12.56
C MET A 95 0.54 9.89 -13.76
N THR A 96 1.55 10.76 -13.74
CA THR A 96 2.52 10.89 -14.83
C THR A 96 3.73 9.97 -14.68
N ARG A 97 3.93 9.38 -13.50
CA ARG A 97 5.05 8.49 -13.21
C ARG A 97 4.73 7.04 -13.53
N HIS A 98 5.76 6.29 -13.90
CA HIS A 98 5.67 4.85 -14.07
C HIS A 98 5.27 4.18 -12.74
N PRO A 99 4.41 3.12 -12.73
CA PRO A 99 3.98 2.45 -11.51
C PRO A 99 5.13 2.01 -10.60
N LEU A 100 6.24 1.55 -11.17
CA LEU A 100 7.44 1.18 -10.41
C LEU A 100 8.11 2.37 -9.72
N ALA A 101 8.13 3.54 -10.34
CA ALA A 101 8.69 4.74 -9.72
C ALA A 101 7.84 5.19 -8.52
N GLU A 102 6.52 5.08 -8.61
CA GLU A 102 5.62 5.32 -7.46
C GLU A 102 5.77 4.26 -6.37
N PHE A 103 5.99 2.99 -6.74
CA PHE A 103 6.36 1.95 -5.78
C PHE A 103 7.61 2.33 -4.98
N PHE A 104 8.72 2.71 -5.64
CA PHE A 104 9.96 3.08 -4.94
C PHE A 104 9.76 4.30 -4.03
N LEU A 105 9.05 5.32 -4.51
CA LEU A 105 8.75 6.51 -3.70
C LEU A 105 7.91 6.18 -2.46
N MET A 106 6.91 5.33 -2.59
CA MET A 106 6.13 4.85 -1.45
C MET A 106 6.99 4.02 -0.51
N TYR A 107 7.82 3.12 -1.06
CA TYR A 107 8.74 2.30 -0.28
C TYR A 107 9.68 3.16 0.57
N PHE A 108 10.38 4.12 -0.03
CA PHE A 108 11.24 5.02 0.72
C PHE A 108 10.47 5.85 1.74
N LYS A 109 9.27 6.34 1.37
CA LYS A 109 8.46 7.13 2.29
C LYS A 109 8.06 6.32 3.53
N TYR A 110 7.48 5.14 3.36
CA TYR A 110 6.99 4.34 4.49
C TYR A 110 8.12 3.68 5.27
N THR A 111 9.24 3.34 4.61
CA THR A 111 10.43 2.87 5.32
C THR A 111 11.06 3.98 6.15
N ALA A 112 11.35 5.16 5.58
CA ALA A 112 12.06 6.23 6.28
C ALA A 112 11.19 6.97 7.32
N PHE A 113 9.92 7.24 6.99
CA PHE A 113 9.04 8.06 7.86
C PHE A 113 8.10 7.24 8.73
N THR A 114 8.12 5.91 8.65
CA THR A 114 7.22 5.10 9.47
C THR A 114 7.93 3.88 10.05
N ALA A 115 8.54 3.01 9.25
CA ALA A 115 9.23 1.84 9.77
C ALA A 115 10.44 2.21 10.67
N VAL A 116 11.31 3.13 10.23
CA VAL A 116 12.46 3.58 11.02
C VAL A 116 12.03 4.21 12.37
N PRO A 117 11.08 5.16 12.42
CA PRO A 117 10.56 5.67 13.69
C PRO A 117 9.94 4.59 14.60
N VAL A 118 9.20 3.62 14.03
CA VAL A 118 8.62 2.52 14.81
C VAL A 118 9.73 1.66 15.42
N ILE A 119 10.76 1.31 14.65
CA ILE A 119 11.89 0.54 15.13
C ILE A 119 12.65 1.32 16.20
N ALA A 120 12.94 2.60 15.97
CA ALA A 120 13.64 3.46 16.93
C ALA A 120 12.85 3.60 18.25
N LEU A 121 11.53 3.78 18.17
CA LEU A 121 10.66 3.83 19.34
C LEU A 121 10.66 2.49 20.10
N CYS A 122 10.64 1.36 19.39
CA CYS A 122 10.74 0.07 20.03
C CYS A 122 12.09 -0.12 20.74
N HIS A 123 13.20 0.31 20.12
CA HIS A 123 14.51 0.29 20.78
C HIS A 123 14.53 1.18 22.02
N TYR A 124 13.90 2.36 21.97
CA TYR A 124 13.81 3.26 23.11
C TYR A 124 12.98 2.69 24.27
N ILE A 125 11.85 2.02 23.98
CA ILE A 125 10.94 1.48 25.00
C ILE A 125 11.50 0.21 25.65
N TYR A 126 12.02 -0.72 24.84
CA TYR A 126 12.41 -2.05 25.32
C TYR A 126 13.90 -2.17 25.65
N GLY A 127 14.73 -1.23 25.19
CA GLY A 127 16.17 -1.19 25.47
C GLY A 127 16.87 -2.51 25.12
N ASP A 128 17.88 -2.86 25.91
CA ASP A 128 18.68 -4.08 25.72
C ASP A 128 17.93 -5.38 26.10
N ALA A 129 16.76 -5.27 26.74
CA ALA A 129 15.96 -6.44 27.13
C ALA A 129 15.31 -7.15 25.93
N GLY A 130 15.28 -6.49 24.77
CA GLY A 130 14.61 -6.99 23.58
C GLY A 130 13.09 -6.86 23.66
N ILE A 131 12.43 -6.85 22.50
CA ILE A 131 10.97 -6.73 22.42
C ILE A 131 10.35 -8.12 22.62
N PRO A 132 9.39 -8.28 23.53
CA PRO A 132 8.59 -9.50 23.60
C PRO A 132 7.96 -9.81 22.23
N VAL A 133 8.01 -11.08 21.82
CA VAL A 133 7.54 -11.51 20.50
C VAL A 133 6.10 -11.06 20.22
N ASP A 134 5.22 -11.19 21.22
CA ASP A 134 3.81 -10.81 21.10
C ASP A 134 3.62 -9.32 20.82
N HIS A 135 4.43 -8.48 21.47
CA HIS A 135 4.40 -7.03 21.27
C HIS A 135 4.94 -6.66 19.89
N PHE A 136 6.01 -7.31 19.44
CA PHE A 136 6.57 -7.10 18.11
C PHE A 136 5.56 -7.50 17.02
N VAL A 137 4.90 -8.65 17.16
CA VAL A 137 3.85 -9.11 16.25
C VAL A 137 2.69 -8.11 16.22
N PHE A 138 2.21 -7.65 17.38
CA PHE A 138 1.14 -6.65 17.46
C PHE A 138 1.49 -5.35 16.72
N ILE A 139 2.67 -4.77 17.01
CA ILE A 139 3.14 -3.53 16.38
C ILE A 139 3.26 -3.70 14.86
N LYS A 140 3.85 -4.82 14.43
CA LYS A 140 4.02 -5.16 13.01
C LYS A 140 2.67 -5.30 12.30
N THR A 141 1.71 -5.99 12.90
CA THR A 141 0.37 -6.16 12.34
C THR A 141 -0.39 -4.84 12.25
N ALA A 142 -0.35 -4.01 13.30
CA ALA A 142 -0.98 -2.68 13.29
C ALA A 142 -0.39 -1.81 12.17
N TYR A 143 0.93 -1.79 12.05
CA TYR A 143 1.63 -1.10 10.96
C TYR A 143 1.23 -1.65 9.58
N ALA A 144 1.18 -2.97 9.41
CA ALA A 144 0.81 -3.62 8.15
C ALA A 144 -0.59 -3.18 7.69
N VAL A 145 -1.55 -3.13 8.60
CA VAL A 145 -2.92 -2.65 8.33
C VAL A 145 -2.94 -1.21 7.84
N LEU A 146 -2.22 -0.31 8.52
CA LEU A 146 -2.13 1.10 8.13
C LEU A 146 -1.48 1.26 6.75
N LEU A 147 -0.38 0.56 6.51
CA LEU A 147 0.35 0.59 5.24
C LEU A 147 -0.51 0.04 4.10
N ALA A 148 -1.14 -1.12 4.29
CA ALA A 148 -2.03 -1.72 3.31
C ALA A 148 -3.18 -0.76 2.95
N ASN A 149 -3.77 -0.09 3.94
CA ASN A 149 -4.84 0.88 3.69
C ASN A 149 -4.35 2.05 2.85
N ALA A 150 -3.22 2.64 3.22
CA ALA A 150 -2.68 3.76 2.48
C ALA A 150 -2.28 3.37 1.05
N CYS A 151 -1.75 2.17 0.84
CA CYS A 151 -1.42 1.63 -0.49
C CYS A 151 -2.67 1.37 -1.34
N ALA A 152 -3.68 0.72 -0.77
CA ALA A 152 -4.93 0.40 -1.46
C ALA A 152 -5.69 1.67 -1.85
N MET A 153 -5.81 2.63 -0.93
CA MET A 153 -6.44 3.92 -1.20
C MET A 153 -5.70 4.66 -2.32
N ARG A 154 -4.36 4.68 -2.32
CA ARG A 154 -3.59 5.36 -3.36
C ARG A 154 -3.67 4.65 -4.72
N GLY A 155 -3.53 3.33 -4.72
CA GLY A 155 -3.68 2.50 -5.92
C GLY A 155 -5.09 2.61 -6.50
N GLY A 156 -6.10 2.61 -5.64
CA GLY A 156 -7.49 2.73 -6.02
C GLY A 156 -7.84 4.10 -6.60
N LYS A 157 -7.35 5.18 -5.98
CA LYS A 157 -7.48 6.54 -6.51
C LYS A 157 -6.84 6.66 -7.89
N LEU A 158 -5.61 6.18 -8.07
CA LEU A 158 -4.92 6.22 -9.37
C LEU A 158 -5.58 5.32 -10.41
N GLY A 159 -6.11 4.17 -9.99
CA GLY A 159 -6.85 3.25 -10.85
C GLY A 159 -8.23 3.76 -11.26
N SER A 160 -8.79 4.75 -10.56
CA SER A 160 -10.11 5.33 -10.84
C SER A 160 -10.06 6.53 -11.80
N LEU A 161 -8.90 7.17 -11.95
CA LEU A 161 -8.73 8.36 -12.77
C LEU A 161 -8.46 8.02 -14.25
N VAL A 162 -8.77 8.97 -15.13
CA VAL A 162 -8.28 8.98 -16.52
C VAL A 162 -6.78 9.26 -16.51
N THR A 163 -5.97 8.40 -17.11
CA THR A 163 -4.55 8.70 -17.30
C THR A 163 -4.35 9.70 -18.43
N PRO A 164 -3.29 10.53 -18.40
CA PRO A 164 -2.98 11.45 -19.50
C PRO A 164 -2.84 10.75 -20.85
N LYS A 165 -2.36 9.50 -20.85
CA LYS A 165 -2.25 8.65 -22.04
C LYS A 165 -3.63 8.26 -22.59
N GLU A 166 -4.55 7.79 -21.74
CA GLU A 166 -5.93 7.46 -22.15
C GLU A 166 -6.69 8.69 -22.68
N LYS A 167 -6.39 9.88 -22.12
CA LYS A 167 -6.94 11.15 -22.62
C LYS A 167 -6.38 11.54 -23.98
N ALA A 168 -5.07 11.35 -24.19
CA ALA A 168 -4.40 11.65 -25.46
C ALA A 168 -4.79 10.68 -26.59
N GLU A 169 -5.11 9.43 -26.25
CA GLU A 169 -5.54 8.39 -27.19
C GLU A 169 -7.03 8.48 -27.56
N GLY A 170 -7.79 9.44 -27.00
CA GLY A 170 -9.21 9.63 -27.33
C GLY A 170 -10.12 8.47 -26.92
N VAL A 171 -9.64 7.57 -26.05
CA VAL A 171 -10.36 6.35 -25.64
C VAL A 171 -11.65 6.67 -24.87
N TYR A 172 -11.68 7.85 -24.25
CA TYR A 172 -12.82 8.36 -23.49
C TYR A 172 -13.05 9.83 -23.89
N ALA A 173 -13.66 10.05 -25.06
CA ALA A 173 -14.23 11.33 -25.46
C ALA A 173 -15.67 11.48 -24.97
#